data_AF-H8K920-F1
#
_entry.id   AF-H8K920-F1
#
_cell.length_a   1.000
_cell.length_b   1.000
_cell.length_c   1.000
_cell.angle_alpha   90.00
_cell.angle_beta   90.00
_cell.angle_gamma   90.00
#
_symmetry.space_group_name_H-M   'P 1'
#
loop_
_entity.id
_entity.type
_entity.pdbx_description
1 polymer ?
#
loop_
_entity_poly.entity_id
_entity_poly.type
_entity_poly.pdbx_seq_one_letter_code
_entity_poly.pdbx_strand_id
1 'polypeptide(L)' 'MIGLTKTELVDYMLSLRCEAAINLDGGGSATLFMDKKIINNVTGNEDEALGEHTIHTVSDAIVLY' A
#
# COMPACT_ATOMS: atom_id res chain seq x y z
N MET A 1 2.49 16.04 -1.73
CA MET A 1 1.31 15.20 -1.44
C MET A 1 1.68 13.79 -1.89
N ILE A 2 1.73 12.81 -0.99
CA ILE A 2 2.12 11.42 -1.32
C ILE A 2 0.92 10.53 -1.03
N GLY A 3 0.43 9.81 -2.04
CA GLY A 3 -0.73 8.92 -1.95
C GLY A 3 -2.03 9.49 -2.54
N LEU A 4 -3.12 8.73 -2.38
CA LEU A 4 -4.49 9.09 -2.80
C LEU A 4 -5.43 9.04 -1.59
N THR A 5 -6.37 9.97 -1.54
CA THR A 5 -7.56 9.84 -0.68
C THR A 5 -8.47 8.73 -1.20
N LYS A 6 -9.42 8.26 -0.38
CA LYS A 6 -10.39 7.23 -0.80
C LYS A 6 -11.23 7.69 -2.00
N THR A 7 -11.58 8.97 -2.06
CA THR A 7 -12.37 9.52 -3.18
C THR A 7 -11.57 9.50 -4.48
N GLU A 8 -10.31 9.96 -4.45
CA GLU A 8 -9.42 9.91 -5.62
C GLU A 8 -9.14 8.47 -6.06
N LEU A 9 -9.04 7.54 -5.10
CA LEU A 9 -8.91 6.12 -5.40
C LEU A 9 -10.17 5.56 -6.08
N VAL A 10 -11.37 5.95 -5.65
CA VAL A 10 -12.63 5.57 -6.31
C VAL A 10 -12.66 6.08 -7.75
N ASP A 11 -12.33 7.35 -7.97
CA ASP A 11 -12.29 7.93 -9.32
C ASP A 11 -11.30 7.18 -10.21
N TYR A 12 -10.14 6.83 -9.68
CA TYR A 12 -9.15 6.02 -10.38
C TYR A 12 -9.69 4.63 -10.72
N MET A 13 -10.28 3.92 -9.77
CA MET A 13 -10.84 2.57 -9.98
C MET A 13 -11.97 2.58 -11.03
N LEU A 14 -12.85 3.58 -11.01
CA LEU A 14 -13.89 3.76 -12.02
C LEU A 14 -13.30 4.05 -13.41
N SER A 15 -12.20 4.81 -13.49
CA SER A 15 -11.50 5.08 -14.75
C SER A 15 -10.94 3.80 -15.40
N LEU A 16 -10.60 2.79 -14.59
CA LEU A 16 -10.17 1.46 -15.01
C LEU A 16 -11.33 0.49 -15.30
N ARG A 17 -12.59 0.97 -15.26
CA ARG A 17 -13.81 0.16 -15.40
C ARG A 17 -14.00 -0.89 -14.30
N CYS A 18 -13.46 -0.66 -13.10
CA CYS A 18 -13.73 -1.53 -11.96
C CYS A 18 -15.21 -1.44 -11.55
N GLU A 19 -15.90 -2.58 -11.46
CA GLU A 19 -17.31 -2.64 -11.08
C GLU A 19 -17.53 -2.67 -9.56
N ALA A 20 -16.64 -3.33 -8.82
CA ALA A 20 -16.72 -3.46 -7.38
C ALA A 20 -15.33 -3.58 -6.75
N ALA A 21 -15.11 -2.86 -5.65
CA ALA A 21 -13.86 -2.89 -4.89
C ALA A 21 -14.13 -2.66 -3.40
N ILE A 22 -13.24 -3.19 -2.57
CA ILE A 22 -13.17 -2.89 -1.14
C ILE A 22 -11.77 -2.37 -0.81
N ASN A 23 -11.69 -1.31 0.00
CA ASN A 23 -10.42 -0.77 0.44
C ASN A 23 -9.84 -1.62 1.57
N LEU A 24 -8.55 -1.97 1.47
CA LEU A 24 -7.81 -2.72 2.49
C LEU A 24 -6.96 -1.78 3.35
N ASP A 25 -6.08 -2.37 4.17
CA ASP A 25 -5.15 -1.59 4.97
C ASP A 25 -4.16 -0.79 4.10
N GLY A 26 -3.88 0.44 4.52
CA GLY A 26 -3.15 1.43 3.74
C GLY A 26 -2.02 2.07 4.54
N GLY A 27 -1.60 3.28 4.15
CA GLY A 27 -0.51 3.98 4.83
C GLY A 27 0.77 3.15 4.86
N GLY A 28 1.39 2.99 6.02
CA GLY A 28 2.63 2.22 6.17
C GLY A 28 2.51 0.72 5.99
N SER A 29 1.29 0.17 6.00
CA SER A 29 1.04 -1.24 5.67
C SER A 29 1.00 -1.50 4.16
N ALA A 30 0.85 -0.47 3.32
CA ALA A 30 0.68 -0.63 1.88
C ALA A 30 1.96 -1.18 1.21
N THR A 31 1.97 -2.49 0.96
CA THR A 31 3.15 -3.22 0.47
C THR A 31 2.79 -4.07 -0.75
N LEU A 32 3.60 -3.97 -1.81
CA LEU A 32 3.53 -4.80 -3.00
C LEU A 32 4.81 -5.62 -3.13
N PHE A 33 4.66 -6.94 -3.09
CA PHE A 33 5.77 -7.91 -3.13
C PHE A 33 5.67 -8.77 -4.39
N MET A 34 6.72 -8.77 -5.21
CA MET A 34 6.79 -9.50 -6.48
C MET A 34 8.23 -9.94 -6.74
N ASP A 35 8.44 -11.13 -7.31
CA ASP A 35 9.78 -11.65 -7.61
C ASP A 35 10.75 -11.61 -6.41
N LYS A 36 10.26 -12.00 -5.24
CA LYS A 36 11.00 -12.04 -3.97
C LYS A 36 11.50 -10.68 -3.47
N LYS A 37 10.91 -9.57 -3.92
CA LYS A 37 11.26 -8.22 -3.48
C LYS A 37 10.03 -7.35 -3.28
N ILE A 38 10.16 -6.36 -2.40
CA ILE A 38 9.22 -5.24 -2.33
C ILE A 38 9.49 -4.33 -3.53
N ILE A 39 8.43 -3.94 -4.24
CA ILE A 39 8.55 -3.17 -5.48
C ILE A 39 7.96 -1.76 -5.42
N ASN A 40 7.18 -1.44 -4.39
CA ASN A 40 6.71 -0.08 -4.14
C ASN A 40 7.55 0.63 -3.07
N ASN A 41 7.46 1.96 -3.05
CA ASN A 41 8.02 2.75 -1.96
C ASN A 41 7.09 2.62 -0.74
N VAL A 42 7.54 1.90 0.28
CA VAL A 42 6.81 1.76 1.55
C VAL A 42 7.03 2.99 2.43
N THR A 43 5.96 3.55 2.96
CA THR A 43 6.02 4.63 3.94
C THR A 43 5.96 4.02 5.33
N GLY A 44 7.05 3.36 5.71
CA GLY A 44 7.24 2.74 7.02
C GLY A 44 7.02 3.69 8.20
N ASN A 45 7.00 3.14 9.42
CA ASN A 45 7.20 3.96 10.61
C ASN A 45 8.61 4.54 10.53
N GLU A 46 8.71 5.85 10.71
CA GLU A 46 9.98 6.48 11.03
C GLU A 46 10.38 6.00 12.42
N ASP A 47 11.42 5.17 12.51
CA ASP A 47 12.16 5.12 13.76
C ASP A 47 12.95 6.43 13.82
N GLU A 48 12.38 7.44 14.50
CA GLU A 48 12.93 8.79 14.62
C GLU A 48 14.39 8.79 15.13
N ALA A 49 14.85 7.70 15.75
CA ALA A 49 16.23 7.55 16.23
C ALA A 49 17.24 7.14 15.16
N LEU A 50 16.82 6.51 14.06
CA LEU A 50 17.73 5.89 13.08
C LEU A 50 17.56 6.40 11.64
N GLY A 51 16.46 7.09 11.33
CA GLY A 51 16.23 7.63 9.98
C GLY A 51 16.05 6.55 8.90
N GLU A 52 15.80 5.30 9.31
CA GLU A 52 15.54 4.18 8.42
C GLU A 52 14.03 3.94 8.28
N HIS A 53 13.55 3.81 7.05
CA HIS A 53 12.17 3.42 6.77
C HIS A 53 11.98 1.95 7.16
N THR A 54 11.34 1.71 8.30
CA THR A 54 11.09 0.34 8.78
C THR A 54 9.88 -0.26 8.06
N ILE A 55 10.02 -1.48 7.53
CA ILE A 55 8.89 -2.20 6.91
C ILE A 55 7.91 -2.57 8.04
N HIS A 56 6.64 -2.18 7.90
CA HIS A 56 5.61 -2.58 8.85
C HIS A 56 5.28 -4.07 8.71
N THR A 57 5.22 -4.76 9.85
CA THR A 57 4.60 -6.09 9.92
C THR A 57 3.09 -5.95 9.74
N VAL A 58 2.51 -6.80 8.88
CA VAL A 58 1.06 -6.86 8.64
C VAL A 58 0.47 -8.15 9.22
N SER A 59 -0.83 -8.14 9.55
CA SER A 59 -1.54 -9.31 10.09
C SER A 59 -1.66 -10.43 9.04
N ASP A 60 -2.13 -10.06 7.84
CA ASP A 60 -2.50 -10.99 6.77
C ASP A 60 -2.12 -10.40 5.40
N ALA A 61 -2.09 -11.24 4.36
CA ALA A 61 -1.75 -10.84 3.00
C ALA A 61 -2.65 -11.52 1.95
N ILE A 62 -2.95 -10.81 0.87
CA ILE A 62 -3.54 -11.40 -0.33
C ILE A 62 -2.40 -11.97 -1.17
N VAL A 63 -2.45 -13.27 -1.47
CA VAL A 63 -1.46 -13.98 -2.28
C VAL A 63 -2.12 -14.42 -3.59
N LEU A 64 -1.50 -14.05 -4.71
CA LEU A 64 -1.87 -14.50 -6.05
C LEU A 64 -0.82 -15.50 -6.52
N TYR A 65 -1.26 -16.65 -7.04
CA TYR A 65 -0.42 -17.73 -7.55
C TYR A 65 -0.45 -17.80 -9.07
#